data_AF-A0A8H7Y1K9-F1
#
_entry.id   AF-A0A8H7Y1K9-F1
#
_cell.length_a   1.000
_cell.length_b   1.000
_cell.length_c   1.000
_cell.angle_alpha   90.00
_cell.angle_beta   90.00
_cell.angle_gamma   90.00
#
_symmetry.space_group_name_H-M   'P 1'
#
loop_
_entity.id
_entity.type
_entity.pdbx_description
1 polymer ?
#
loop_
_entity_poly.entity_id
_entity_poly.type
_entity_poly.pdbx_seq_one_letter_code
_entity_poly.pdbx_strand_id
1 'polypeptide(L)'
;MYCLNGPQAAQDLNSYAIVSPLYQLNFKDWWFHHINNCDLYPPADGDFLELPAGGSFTVEIASNRAKTTLAYNGRDTSEWPDGATYPEDYSDIKAVTPQNLAVFTVRYNTPWKRVISYDVPANLPACPEGGCICAWGWVPNGCGQPNMYHQPFKCKVTGAKSTTPIAPPQPPVWCEGNPGACVKGSKQMIYWNQNEGNNIAVSGYDLSGSFKSPAYNAKLGFADGAQNDIFAGAPSAPAGNSGSNNSGSNNNNSGSNKSNSNNGSGSNNANSGGNTGASPAPANLAAGASSSASASASSASAASVSTSNDNGNPAPSCQKRSSRRRRRALLPSPEEGVLVKKSPEPEPQVKVAATTAHRRLHAKRQWFSL
;
A
#
# COMPACT_ATOMS: atom_id res chain seq x y z
N MET A 1 -26.59 34.06 8.45
CA MET A 1 -26.35 33.69 7.03
C MET A 1 -27.66 33.75 6.26
N TYR A 2 -27.62 33.91 4.93
CA TYR A 2 -28.77 33.66 4.07
C TYR A 2 -29.21 32.18 4.14
N CYS A 3 -30.49 31.90 3.90
CA CYS A 3 -31.04 30.54 3.77
C CYS A 3 -30.84 29.63 4.99
N LEU A 4 -30.73 30.19 6.21
CA LEU A 4 -30.47 29.41 7.43
C LEU A 4 -31.56 28.36 7.72
N ASN A 5 -32.82 28.65 7.41
CA ASN A 5 -33.94 27.70 7.52
C ASN A 5 -34.24 26.96 6.20
N GLY A 6 -33.32 27.02 5.23
CA GLY A 6 -33.64 26.75 3.83
C GLY A 6 -34.51 27.86 3.22
N PRO A 7 -35.13 27.61 2.05
CA PRO A 7 -35.92 28.61 1.34
C PRO A 7 -37.36 28.70 1.87
N GLN A 8 -37.50 29.02 3.15
CA GLN A 8 -38.77 29.15 3.85
C GLN A 8 -38.64 30.04 5.11
N ALA A 9 -39.75 30.65 5.53
CA ALA A 9 -39.80 31.47 6.74
C ALA A 9 -39.97 30.65 8.04
N ALA A 10 -40.48 29.42 7.95
CA ALA A 10 -40.59 28.51 9.10
C ALA A 10 -39.21 27.99 9.52
N GLN A 11 -38.99 27.77 10.82
CA GLN A 11 -37.71 27.26 11.31
C GLN A 11 -37.49 25.80 10.90
N ASP A 12 -36.36 25.53 10.23
CA ASP A 12 -35.90 24.18 9.90
C ASP A 12 -34.49 23.96 10.43
N LEU A 13 -34.41 23.15 11.49
CA LEU A 13 -33.16 22.78 12.16
C LEU A 13 -32.40 21.65 11.45
N ASN A 14 -32.98 21.05 10.41
CA ASN A 14 -32.39 19.96 9.62
C ASN A 14 -32.16 20.35 8.15
N SER A 15 -32.02 21.65 7.89
CA SER A 15 -31.98 22.15 6.51
C SER A 15 -30.71 21.76 5.76
N TYR A 16 -30.92 21.26 4.54
CA TYR A 16 -29.87 20.85 3.60
C TYR A 16 -29.81 21.71 2.32
N ALA A 17 -30.64 22.76 2.22
CA ALA A 17 -30.75 23.56 1.00
C ALA A 17 -29.39 24.15 0.57
N ILE A 18 -28.66 24.75 1.51
CA ILE A 18 -27.38 25.43 1.24
C ILE A 18 -26.22 24.46 0.93
N VAL A 19 -26.31 23.19 1.32
CA VAL A 19 -25.27 22.18 1.00
C VAL A 19 -25.51 21.48 -0.35
N SER A 20 -26.58 21.82 -1.06
CA SER A 20 -26.89 21.24 -2.36
C SER A 20 -25.87 21.71 -3.40
N PRO A 21 -25.20 20.80 -4.13
CA PRO A 21 -24.06 21.16 -4.99
C PRO A 21 -24.50 21.97 -6.23
N LEU A 22 -23.78 23.06 -6.49
CA LEU A 22 -23.98 23.91 -7.68
C LEU A 22 -23.12 23.40 -8.83
N TYR A 23 -23.74 22.86 -9.89
CA TYR A 23 -23.03 22.24 -11.01
C TYR A 23 -23.80 22.44 -12.34
N GLN A 24 -23.10 22.86 -13.40
CA GLN A 24 -23.65 23.12 -14.74
C GLN A 24 -24.86 24.08 -14.79
N LEU A 25 -24.85 25.09 -13.91
CA LEU A 25 -25.87 26.13 -13.79
C LEU A 25 -25.46 27.43 -14.50
N ASN A 26 -26.42 28.26 -14.93
CA ASN A 26 -26.13 29.60 -15.43
C ASN A 26 -25.78 30.56 -14.28
N PHE A 27 -25.18 31.72 -14.58
CA PHE A 27 -24.86 32.73 -13.56
C PHE A 27 -26.04 33.07 -12.64
N LYS A 28 -27.20 33.39 -13.25
CA LYS A 28 -28.45 33.69 -12.54
C LYS A 28 -29.03 32.56 -11.69
N ASP A 29 -28.49 31.34 -11.81
CA ASP A 29 -28.96 30.16 -11.09
C ASP A 29 -27.97 29.75 -9.98
N TRP A 30 -26.65 29.84 -10.21
CA TRP A 30 -25.67 29.53 -9.14
C TRP A 30 -25.37 30.70 -8.21
N TRP A 31 -25.50 31.94 -8.66
CA TRP A 31 -25.19 33.13 -7.86
C TRP A 31 -26.01 33.13 -6.57
N PHE A 32 -25.32 33.17 -5.41
CA PHE A 32 -25.90 33.04 -4.06
C PHE A 32 -26.95 31.92 -3.89
N HIS A 33 -26.79 30.78 -4.59
CA HIS A 33 -27.75 29.66 -4.57
C HIS A 33 -29.18 30.03 -5.06
N HIS A 34 -29.33 30.96 -6.00
CA HIS A 34 -30.65 31.34 -6.54
C HIS A 34 -31.47 30.17 -7.12
N ILE A 35 -30.82 29.09 -7.60
CA ILE A 35 -31.46 27.85 -8.08
C ILE A 35 -32.41 27.19 -7.06
N ASN A 36 -32.20 27.43 -5.76
CA ASN A 36 -33.15 27.05 -4.71
C ASN A 36 -33.64 28.25 -3.89
N ASN A 37 -33.59 29.46 -4.47
CA ASN A 37 -34.04 30.75 -3.92
C ASN A 37 -33.35 31.18 -2.61
N CYS A 38 -32.18 30.63 -2.26
CA CYS A 38 -31.53 30.89 -0.97
C CYS A 38 -31.17 32.38 -0.75
N ASP A 39 -30.94 33.13 -1.82
CA ASP A 39 -30.69 34.57 -1.83
C ASP A 39 -31.93 35.42 -1.45
N LEU A 40 -33.14 34.85 -1.55
CA LEU A 40 -34.39 35.53 -1.17
C LEU A 40 -34.68 35.45 0.34
N TYR A 41 -33.88 34.70 1.10
CA TYR A 41 -34.05 34.48 2.54
C TYR A 41 -32.84 35.04 3.32
N PRO A 42 -32.82 36.36 3.63
CA PRO A 42 -31.72 36.98 4.36
C PRO A 42 -31.58 36.47 5.82
N PRO A 43 -30.44 36.73 6.48
CA PRO A 43 -30.36 36.66 7.94
C PRO A 43 -31.34 37.63 8.61
N ALA A 44 -31.55 37.51 9.93
CA ALA A 44 -32.32 38.49 10.69
C ALA A 44 -31.58 39.84 10.77
N ASP A 45 -32.33 40.93 10.96
CA ASP A 45 -31.75 42.26 11.14
C ASP A 45 -30.85 42.29 12.39
N GLY A 46 -29.54 42.48 12.19
CA GLY A 46 -28.52 42.44 13.24
C GLY A 46 -27.65 41.18 13.28
N ASP A 47 -28.01 40.10 12.57
CA ASP A 47 -27.23 38.85 12.52
C ASP A 47 -26.03 38.96 11.56
N PHE A 48 -24.91 39.49 12.05
CA PHE A 48 -23.65 39.59 11.31
C PHE A 48 -22.63 38.52 11.71
N LEU A 49 -21.76 38.14 10.76
CA LEU A 49 -20.53 37.40 11.05
C LEU A 49 -19.42 38.43 11.26
N GLU A 50 -18.96 38.57 12.50
CA GLU A 50 -17.91 39.52 12.85
C GLU A 50 -16.54 39.08 12.31
N LEU A 51 -15.89 39.99 11.57
CA LEU A 51 -14.59 39.76 10.93
C LEU A 51 -13.54 40.73 11.53
N PRO A 52 -12.88 40.37 12.65
CA PRO A 52 -11.95 41.26 13.33
C PRO A 52 -10.71 41.52 12.45
N ALA A 53 -10.54 42.78 12.03
CA ALA A 53 -9.43 43.18 11.18
C ALA A 53 -8.06 42.92 11.86
N GLY A 54 -7.25 42.04 11.27
CA GLY A 54 -5.96 41.60 11.83
C GLY A 54 -6.07 40.51 12.91
N GLY A 55 -7.28 40.05 13.25
CA GLY A 55 -7.53 38.90 14.12
C GLY A 55 -7.87 37.63 13.34
N SER A 56 -8.50 36.68 14.03
CA SER A 56 -9.10 35.48 13.45
C SER A 56 -10.58 35.38 13.83
N PHE A 57 -11.35 34.64 13.03
CA PHE A 57 -12.74 34.28 13.30
C PHE A 57 -12.93 32.78 13.09
N THR A 58 -14.01 32.23 13.65
CA THR A 58 -14.36 30.81 13.53
C THR A 58 -15.66 30.68 12.76
N VAL A 59 -15.77 29.65 11.92
CA VAL A 59 -16.99 29.26 11.21
C VAL A 59 -17.17 27.76 11.33
N GLU A 60 -18.43 27.31 11.34
CA GLU A 60 -18.78 25.90 11.29
C GLU A 60 -19.07 25.48 9.83
N ILE A 61 -18.57 24.32 9.44
CA ILE A 61 -18.73 23.76 8.08
C ILE A 61 -19.27 22.34 8.25
N ALA A 62 -20.42 22.06 7.63
CA ALA A 62 -21.19 20.84 7.87
C ALA A 62 -21.96 20.37 6.62
N SER A 63 -22.36 19.09 6.61
CA SER A 63 -23.20 18.47 5.57
C SER A 63 -24.70 18.71 5.75
N ASN A 64 -25.11 19.31 6.87
CA ASN A 64 -26.48 19.75 7.15
C ASN A 64 -26.43 20.76 8.31
N ARG A 65 -27.37 21.72 8.38
CA ARG A 65 -27.50 22.64 9.53
C ARG A 65 -27.58 21.89 10.87
N ALA A 66 -28.25 20.74 10.91
CA ALA A 66 -28.37 19.89 12.10
C ALA A 66 -27.02 19.56 12.76
N LYS A 67 -25.93 19.61 11.99
CA LYS A 67 -24.58 19.25 12.42
C LYS A 67 -23.72 20.45 12.81
N THR A 68 -24.36 21.60 13.06
CA THR A 68 -23.76 22.84 13.60
C THR A 68 -24.45 23.28 14.89
N THR A 69 -23.83 24.16 15.68
CA THR A 69 -24.44 24.73 16.91
C THR A 69 -25.73 25.50 16.64
N LEU A 70 -25.95 25.93 15.37
CA LEU A 70 -27.14 26.63 14.90
C LEU A 70 -28.42 25.75 14.86
N ALA A 71 -28.33 24.49 15.30
CA ALA A 71 -29.46 23.56 15.41
C ALA A 71 -29.37 22.71 16.69
N TYR A 72 -30.54 22.30 17.21
CA TYR A 72 -30.70 21.37 18.35
C TYR A 72 -29.83 21.67 19.58
N ASN A 73 -29.49 22.94 19.82
CA ASN A 73 -28.54 23.38 20.86
C ASN A 73 -27.18 22.67 20.79
N GLY A 74 -26.71 22.36 19.58
CA GLY A 74 -25.46 21.65 19.33
C GLY A 74 -25.49 20.14 19.62
N ARG A 75 -26.63 19.55 20.03
CA ARG A 75 -26.73 18.12 20.41
C ARG A 75 -26.22 17.14 19.34
N ASP A 76 -26.35 17.52 18.07
CA ASP A 76 -26.07 16.68 16.91
C ASP A 76 -24.69 16.96 16.26
N THR A 77 -23.89 17.87 16.82
CA THR A 77 -22.55 18.23 16.30
C THR A 77 -21.48 17.18 16.62
N SER A 78 -20.35 17.27 15.92
CA SER A 78 -19.09 16.62 16.28
C SER A 78 -17.92 17.45 15.72
N GLU A 79 -16.68 16.96 15.88
CA GLU A 79 -15.51 17.48 15.16
C GLU A 79 -15.66 17.36 13.62
N TRP A 80 -16.52 16.46 13.15
CA TRP A 80 -16.63 16.06 11.75
C TRP A 80 -17.89 16.66 11.10
N PRO A 81 -17.82 17.11 9.84
CA PRO A 81 -18.90 17.87 9.20
C PRO A 81 -20.20 17.08 8.99
N ASP A 82 -20.17 15.74 9.09
CA ASP A 82 -21.33 14.86 9.04
C ASP A 82 -22.02 14.65 10.40
N GLY A 83 -21.45 15.18 11.49
CA GLY A 83 -21.92 14.95 12.85
C GLY A 83 -21.77 13.49 13.32
N ALA A 84 -20.88 12.72 12.70
CA ALA A 84 -20.46 11.42 13.20
C ALA A 84 -19.22 11.58 14.09
N THR A 85 -19.07 10.70 15.09
CA THR A 85 -17.82 10.61 15.87
C THR A 85 -16.99 9.46 15.31
N TYR A 86 -15.79 9.77 14.83
CA TYR A 86 -14.79 8.78 14.42
C TYR A 86 -13.74 8.65 15.54
N PRO A 87 -13.21 7.44 15.83
CA PRO A 87 -12.09 7.29 16.76
C PRO A 87 -10.85 8.07 16.30
N GLU A 88 -10.04 8.57 17.24
CA GLU A 88 -8.72 9.15 16.94
C GLU A 88 -7.80 8.18 16.17
N ASP A 89 -8.05 6.86 16.30
CA ASP A 89 -7.30 5.80 15.64
C ASP A 89 -7.85 5.38 14.25
N TYR A 90 -8.77 6.16 13.69
CA TYR A 90 -9.41 5.88 12.41
C TYR A 90 -8.40 5.73 11.25
N SER A 91 -8.38 4.54 10.64
CA SER A 91 -7.43 4.19 9.58
C SER A 91 -7.76 4.86 8.23
N ASP A 92 -7.47 6.16 8.06
CA ASP A 92 -7.55 6.82 6.75
C ASP A 92 -6.41 6.30 5.84
N ILE A 93 -6.78 5.86 4.63
CA ILE A 93 -5.83 5.47 3.58
C ILE A 93 -4.95 6.64 3.13
N LYS A 94 -5.38 7.90 3.31
CA LYS A 94 -4.57 9.10 3.03
C LYS A 94 -3.38 9.28 3.98
N ALA A 95 -3.41 8.66 5.16
CA ALA A 95 -2.29 8.66 6.10
C ALA A 95 -1.25 7.55 5.80
N VAL A 96 -1.53 6.68 4.83
CA VAL A 96 -0.62 5.62 4.40
C VAL A 96 0.43 6.19 3.45
N THR A 97 1.69 5.86 3.70
CA THR A 97 2.85 6.33 2.93
C THR A 97 3.78 5.15 2.58
N PRO A 98 4.61 5.26 1.53
CA PRO A 98 5.65 4.27 1.23
C PRO A 98 6.56 3.93 2.43
N GLN A 99 6.70 4.86 3.38
CA GLN A 99 7.56 4.77 4.55
C GLN A 99 6.86 4.15 5.80
N ASN A 100 5.54 3.98 5.80
CA ASN A 100 4.82 3.32 6.91
C ASN A 100 4.21 1.94 6.56
N LEU A 101 4.31 1.49 5.31
CA LEU A 101 3.96 0.13 4.90
C LEU A 101 5.13 -0.86 5.08
N ALA A 102 4.99 -1.79 6.03
CA ALA A 102 5.95 -2.84 6.30
C ALA A 102 5.50 -4.22 5.77
N VAL A 103 6.42 -4.96 5.16
CA VAL A 103 6.17 -6.32 4.65
C VAL A 103 6.24 -7.33 5.81
N PHE A 104 5.08 -7.75 6.32
CA PHE A 104 5.00 -8.72 7.42
C PHE A 104 5.03 -10.19 6.98
N THR A 105 4.79 -10.47 5.70
CA THR A 105 4.73 -11.83 5.14
C THR A 105 5.07 -11.80 3.65
N VAL A 106 5.69 -12.87 3.16
CA VAL A 106 6.04 -13.09 1.75
C VAL A 106 5.73 -14.54 1.39
N ARG A 107 5.38 -14.83 0.15
CA ARG A 107 5.26 -16.21 -0.33
C ARG A 107 5.99 -16.42 -1.64
N TYR A 108 6.87 -17.40 -1.69
CA TYR A 108 7.66 -17.72 -2.88
C TYR A 108 6.79 -18.40 -3.94
N ASN A 109 7.18 -18.21 -5.21
CA ASN A 109 6.47 -18.77 -6.37
C ASN A 109 5.01 -18.30 -6.47
N THR A 110 4.71 -17.07 -6.05
CA THR A 110 3.39 -16.44 -6.26
C THR A 110 3.45 -15.30 -7.28
N PRO A 111 2.37 -15.06 -8.05
CA PRO A 111 1.19 -15.89 -8.18
C PRO A 111 1.44 -17.12 -9.08
N TRP A 112 1.00 -18.30 -8.63
CA TRP A 112 1.04 -19.55 -9.40
C TRP A 112 -0.18 -20.43 -9.14
N LYS A 113 -0.65 -20.47 -7.88
CA LYS A 113 -1.94 -21.06 -7.50
C LYS A 113 -2.96 -19.96 -7.21
N ARG A 114 -4.21 -20.17 -7.64
CA ARG A 114 -5.36 -19.28 -7.35
C ARG A 114 -5.68 -19.19 -5.86
N VAL A 115 -5.47 -20.29 -5.13
CA VAL A 115 -5.60 -20.36 -3.66
C VAL A 115 -4.20 -20.52 -3.09
N ILE A 116 -3.85 -19.63 -2.16
CA ILE A 116 -2.54 -19.52 -1.54
C ILE A 116 -2.74 -19.11 -0.08
N SER A 117 -1.81 -19.48 0.79
CA SER A 117 -1.79 -19.08 2.20
C SER A 117 -0.54 -18.27 2.47
N TYR A 118 -0.65 -17.27 3.35
CA TYR A 118 0.46 -16.45 3.82
C TYR A 118 0.60 -16.61 5.32
N ASP A 119 1.82 -16.83 5.78
CA ASP A 119 2.13 -17.10 7.19
C ASP A 119 2.23 -15.77 7.95
N VAL A 120 1.53 -15.63 9.09
CA VAL A 120 1.49 -14.37 9.87
C VAL A 120 2.48 -14.44 11.04
N PRO A 121 3.31 -13.41 11.30
CA PRO A 121 4.18 -13.39 12.49
C PRO A 121 3.41 -13.49 13.81
N ALA A 122 3.85 -14.36 14.71
CA ALA A 122 3.16 -14.60 15.99
C ALA A 122 3.16 -13.39 16.94
N ASN A 123 4.11 -12.47 16.77
CA ASN A 123 4.27 -11.25 17.58
C ASN A 123 3.64 -10.01 16.92
N LEU A 124 2.85 -10.17 15.84
CA LEU A 124 2.18 -9.05 15.18
C LEU A 124 1.19 -8.38 16.16
N PRO A 125 1.28 -7.07 16.40
CA PRO A 125 0.41 -6.38 17.35
C PRO A 125 -1.02 -6.27 16.83
N ALA A 126 -1.96 -5.94 17.72
CA ALA A 126 -3.32 -5.60 17.32
C ALA A 126 -3.34 -4.37 16.41
N CYS A 127 -4.30 -4.32 15.48
CA CYS A 127 -4.64 -3.09 14.78
C CYS A 127 -5.40 -2.12 15.71
N PRO A 128 -5.44 -0.82 15.35
CA PRO A 128 -6.47 0.13 15.78
C PRO A 128 -7.89 -0.45 15.75
N GLU A 129 -8.81 0.16 16.49
CA GLU A 129 -10.22 -0.26 16.54
C GLU A 129 -10.83 -0.27 15.13
N GLY A 130 -10.63 0.82 14.37
CA GLY A 130 -11.01 0.96 12.96
C GLY A 130 -10.31 0.03 11.96
N GLY A 131 -9.31 -0.75 12.42
CA GLY A 131 -8.50 -1.67 11.62
C GLY A 131 -7.17 -1.07 11.14
N CYS A 132 -6.48 -1.81 10.27
CA CYS A 132 -5.30 -1.34 9.55
C CYS A 132 -5.59 -1.26 8.05
N ILE A 133 -4.74 -0.54 7.31
CA ILE A 133 -4.61 -0.73 5.86
C ILE A 133 -3.49 -1.75 5.60
N CYS A 134 -3.82 -2.80 4.86
CA CYS A 134 -2.85 -3.75 4.29
C CYS A 134 -2.76 -3.51 2.78
N ALA A 135 -1.71 -4.01 2.15
CA ALA A 135 -1.62 -4.10 0.70
C ALA A 135 -0.99 -5.41 0.24
N TRP A 136 -1.50 -5.96 -0.85
CA TRP A 136 -0.85 -7.05 -1.58
C TRP A 136 0.09 -6.46 -2.62
N GLY A 137 1.31 -6.99 -2.72
CA GLY A 137 2.33 -6.54 -3.64
C GLY A 137 2.96 -7.68 -4.42
N TRP A 138 3.27 -7.46 -5.70
CA TRP A 138 4.00 -8.41 -6.53
C TRP A 138 4.90 -7.71 -7.55
N VAL A 139 6.06 -8.30 -7.81
CA VAL A 139 7.01 -7.91 -8.86
C VAL A 139 7.39 -9.18 -9.63
N PRO A 140 7.19 -9.26 -10.96
CA PRO A 140 7.52 -10.46 -11.73
C PRO A 140 9.03 -10.73 -11.77
N ASN A 141 9.43 -11.98 -11.55
CA ASN A 141 10.84 -12.36 -11.43
C ASN A 141 11.53 -12.55 -12.80
N GLY A 142 11.66 -11.47 -13.58
CA GLY A 142 12.54 -11.39 -14.75
C GLY A 142 11.97 -11.83 -16.11
N CYS A 143 10.67 -12.13 -16.22
CA CYS A 143 9.97 -12.37 -17.49
C CYS A 143 8.82 -11.38 -17.68
N GLY A 144 8.55 -10.99 -18.93
CA GLY A 144 7.50 -10.05 -19.29
C GLY A 144 7.93 -8.59 -19.11
N GLN A 145 6.96 -7.68 -19.05
CA GLN A 145 7.24 -6.27 -18.80
C GLN A 145 7.81 -6.08 -17.38
N PRO A 146 8.94 -5.37 -17.21
CA PRO A 146 9.48 -4.99 -15.90
C PRO A 146 8.53 -4.05 -15.13
N ASN A 147 7.55 -4.60 -14.40
CA ASN A 147 6.50 -3.85 -13.71
C ASN A 147 6.32 -4.30 -12.25
N MET A 148 5.33 -3.72 -11.58
CA MET A 148 4.85 -4.17 -10.27
C MET A 148 3.33 -4.07 -10.17
N TYR A 149 2.78 -4.76 -9.18
CA TYR A 149 1.37 -4.73 -8.80
C TYR A 149 1.26 -4.36 -7.32
N HIS A 150 0.30 -3.51 -6.99
CA HIS A 150 0.03 -3.05 -5.61
C HIS A 150 -1.49 -2.88 -5.44
N GLN A 151 -2.07 -3.52 -4.43
CA GLN A 151 -3.52 -3.50 -4.17
C GLN A 151 -3.79 -3.32 -2.67
N PRO A 152 -4.29 -2.15 -2.23
CA PRO A 152 -4.66 -1.92 -0.83
C PRO A 152 -6.00 -2.58 -0.46
N PHE A 153 -6.17 -2.89 0.83
CA PHE A 153 -7.42 -3.37 1.44
C PHE A 153 -7.43 -3.11 2.96
N LYS A 154 -8.61 -2.94 3.58
CA LYS A 154 -8.72 -2.91 5.05
C LYS A 154 -8.49 -4.30 5.63
N CYS A 155 -7.78 -4.38 6.75
CA CYS A 155 -7.43 -5.63 7.43
C CYS A 155 -7.46 -5.46 8.96
N LYS A 156 -7.47 -6.56 9.71
CA LYS A 156 -7.38 -6.55 11.19
C LYS A 156 -6.61 -7.78 11.67
N VAL A 157 -5.68 -7.59 12.60
CA VAL A 157 -4.97 -8.69 13.28
C VAL A 157 -5.89 -9.29 14.34
N THR A 158 -6.00 -10.61 14.38
CA THR A 158 -6.81 -11.36 15.35
C THR A 158 -5.92 -12.28 16.18
N GLY A 159 -6.28 -12.50 17.45
CA GLY A 159 -5.50 -13.34 18.37
C GLY A 159 -4.10 -12.78 18.72
N ALA A 160 -3.88 -11.48 18.54
CA ALA A 160 -2.62 -10.80 18.89
C ALA A 160 -2.27 -11.00 20.37
N LYS A 161 -0.99 -11.29 20.64
CA LYS A 161 -0.44 -11.53 22.00
C LYS A 161 0.69 -10.56 22.37
N SER A 162 0.97 -9.62 21.48
CA SER A 162 2.10 -8.70 21.51
C SER A 162 1.59 -7.28 21.40
N THR A 163 2.21 -6.36 22.14
CA THR A 163 2.05 -4.91 21.97
C THR A 163 3.28 -4.26 21.34
N THR A 164 4.30 -5.05 20.98
CA THR A 164 5.55 -4.55 20.39
C THR A 164 5.25 -3.99 19.00
N PRO A 165 5.52 -2.69 18.75
CA PRO A 165 5.24 -2.09 17.44
C PRO A 165 6.18 -2.64 16.37
N ILE A 166 5.74 -2.55 15.12
CA ILE A 166 6.58 -2.83 13.95
C ILE A 166 7.63 -1.71 13.84
N ALA A 167 8.90 -2.05 13.62
CA ALA A 167 9.97 -1.08 13.45
C ALA A 167 9.79 -0.28 12.13
N PRO A 168 10.24 0.98 12.06
CA PRO A 168 10.14 1.80 10.84
C PRO A 168 10.76 1.08 9.62
N PRO A 169 9.97 0.75 8.58
CA PRO A 169 10.43 -0.10 7.49
C PRO A 169 11.45 0.61 6.60
N GLN A 170 12.54 -0.08 6.29
CA GLN A 170 13.62 0.45 5.44
C GLN A 170 13.48 -0.02 3.98
N PRO A 171 13.91 0.77 2.97
CA PRO A 171 13.92 0.33 1.58
C PRO A 171 14.74 -0.96 1.40
N PRO A 172 14.25 -2.00 0.70
CA PRO A 172 15.01 -3.22 0.46
C PRO A 172 16.18 -2.95 -0.51
N VAL A 173 17.26 -3.72 -0.36
CA VAL A 173 18.46 -3.63 -1.24
C VAL A 173 18.74 -4.95 -1.95
N TRP A 174 19.34 -4.88 -3.14
CA TRP A 174 19.81 -6.09 -3.83
C TRP A 174 21.05 -6.67 -3.14
N CYS A 175 20.91 -7.88 -2.58
CA CYS A 175 21.93 -8.57 -1.81
C CYS A 175 22.19 -10.02 -2.27
N GLU A 176 21.73 -10.40 -3.45
CA GLU A 176 22.06 -11.71 -4.04
C GLU A 176 23.59 -11.90 -4.12
N GLY A 177 24.08 -13.03 -3.63
CA GLY A 177 25.52 -13.32 -3.52
C GLY A 177 26.20 -12.76 -2.26
N ASN A 178 25.57 -11.81 -1.56
CA ASN A 178 26.04 -11.29 -0.27
C ASN A 178 24.88 -11.14 0.74
N PRO A 179 24.40 -12.25 1.35
CA PRO A 179 23.30 -12.20 2.32
C PRO A 179 23.60 -11.39 3.59
N GLY A 180 24.87 -11.08 3.87
CA GLY A 180 25.26 -10.18 4.95
C GLY A 180 24.77 -8.75 4.70
N ALA A 181 24.81 -8.28 3.45
CA ALA A 181 24.42 -6.93 3.04
C ALA A 181 22.91 -6.71 2.87
N CYS A 182 22.06 -7.73 3.04
CA CYS A 182 20.60 -7.54 3.01
C CYS A 182 20.11 -6.72 4.21
N VAL A 183 19.11 -5.85 3.99
CA VAL A 183 18.39 -5.16 5.07
C VAL A 183 17.78 -6.15 6.06
N LYS A 184 18.16 -6.01 7.33
CA LYS A 184 17.65 -6.79 8.47
C LYS A 184 16.45 -6.08 9.09
N GLY A 185 15.52 -6.83 9.63
CA GLY A 185 14.31 -6.30 10.25
C GLY A 185 13.29 -5.77 9.25
N SER A 186 12.52 -4.78 9.69
CA SER A 186 11.38 -4.23 8.95
C SER A 186 11.78 -3.66 7.58
N LYS A 187 11.11 -4.13 6.53
CA LYS A 187 11.37 -3.78 5.13
C LYS A 187 10.12 -3.20 4.49
N GLN A 188 10.29 -2.16 3.68
CA GLN A 188 9.22 -1.53 2.90
C GLN A 188 8.68 -2.47 1.83
N MET A 189 7.48 -2.17 1.33
CA MET A 189 7.06 -2.69 0.02
C MET A 189 8.02 -2.22 -1.08
N ILE A 190 8.06 -2.97 -2.17
CA ILE A 190 8.96 -2.71 -3.29
C ILE A 190 8.26 -1.75 -4.26
N TYR A 191 8.83 -0.56 -4.44
CA TYR A 191 8.39 0.44 -5.40
C TYR A 191 9.45 0.58 -6.50
N TRP A 192 9.11 0.14 -7.72
CA TRP A 192 10.07 -0.06 -8.82
C TRP A 192 9.45 0.24 -10.20
N ASN A 193 10.27 0.72 -11.13
CA ASN A 193 9.93 1.12 -12.51
C ASN A 193 8.71 2.03 -12.65
N GLN A 194 8.55 2.97 -11.71
CA GLN A 194 7.63 4.10 -11.83
C GLN A 194 8.40 5.35 -12.30
N ASN A 195 7.69 6.39 -12.73
CA ASN A 195 8.31 7.68 -13.06
C ASN A 195 8.91 8.35 -11.79
N GLU A 196 8.24 8.19 -10.65
CA GLU A 196 8.57 8.82 -9.36
C GLU A 196 8.35 7.82 -8.21
N GLY A 197 8.86 8.13 -7.00
CA GLY A 197 8.56 7.36 -5.79
C GLY A 197 9.18 5.95 -5.69
N ASN A 198 10.08 5.56 -6.60
CA ASN A 198 10.82 4.30 -6.51
C ASN A 198 11.70 4.26 -5.24
N ASN A 199 11.72 3.13 -4.52
CA ASN A 199 12.59 2.92 -3.36
C ASN A 199 13.73 1.91 -3.61
N ILE A 200 13.74 1.25 -4.78
CA ILE A 200 14.85 0.41 -5.23
C ILE A 200 15.13 0.60 -6.73
N ALA A 201 16.41 0.53 -7.10
CA ALA A 201 16.87 0.43 -8.48
C ALA A 201 17.76 -0.82 -8.65
N VAL A 202 17.62 -1.54 -9.76
CA VAL A 202 18.45 -2.70 -10.11
C VAL A 202 18.82 -2.67 -11.58
N SER A 203 20.02 -3.17 -11.91
CA SER A 203 20.53 -3.21 -13.29
C SER A 203 21.46 -4.40 -13.50
N GLY A 204 21.66 -4.76 -14.78
CA GLY A 204 22.46 -5.93 -15.17
C GLY A 204 21.75 -7.26 -14.89
N TYR A 205 22.55 -8.28 -14.63
CA TYR A 205 22.09 -9.67 -14.49
C TYR A 205 22.20 -10.20 -13.06
N ASP A 206 21.36 -11.17 -12.74
CA ASP A 206 21.39 -11.96 -11.51
C ASP A 206 22.31 -13.19 -11.66
N LEU A 207 22.53 -13.93 -10.57
CA LEU A 207 23.38 -15.14 -10.57
C LEU A 207 22.83 -16.31 -11.41
N SER A 208 21.59 -16.21 -11.94
CA SER A 208 21.05 -17.17 -12.91
C SER A 208 21.28 -16.77 -14.38
N GLY A 209 21.85 -15.58 -14.62
CA GLY A 209 21.99 -14.99 -15.95
C GLY A 209 20.71 -14.33 -16.47
N SER A 210 19.70 -14.12 -15.61
CA SER A 210 18.47 -13.38 -15.94
C SER A 210 18.67 -11.89 -15.65
N PHE A 211 17.91 -11.00 -16.31
CA PHE A 211 17.92 -9.58 -15.91
C PHE A 211 17.42 -9.44 -14.46
N LYS A 212 18.05 -8.58 -13.66
CA LYS A 212 17.63 -8.35 -12.28
C LYS A 212 16.20 -7.80 -12.24
N SER A 213 15.36 -8.43 -11.43
CA SER A 213 14.05 -7.92 -11.05
C SER A 213 13.92 -8.00 -9.53
N PRO A 214 13.52 -6.92 -8.83
CA PRO A 214 13.44 -6.88 -7.39
C PRO A 214 12.15 -7.57 -6.92
N ALA A 215 12.11 -8.90 -7.03
CA ALA A 215 11.00 -9.70 -6.53
C ALA A 215 11.14 -9.95 -5.00
N TYR A 216 10.00 -10.11 -4.32
CA TYR A 216 9.91 -10.43 -2.89
C TYR A 216 10.50 -11.82 -2.60
N ASN A 217 11.81 -11.92 -2.44
CA ASN A 217 12.55 -13.15 -2.13
C ASN A 217 13.95 -12.87 -1.54
N ALA A 218 14.71 -13.93 -1.28
CA ALA A 218 16.05 -13.90 -0.69
C ALA A 218 17.07 -12.99 -1.39
N LYS A 219 16.92 -12.66 -2.69
CA LYS A 219 17.79 -11.69 -3.39
C LYS A 219 17.72 -10.29 -2.81
N LEU A 220 16.64 -9.98 -2.08
CA LEU A 220 16.39 -8.73 -1.33
C LEU A 220 16.34 -8.94 0.20
N GLY A 221 16.65 -10.15 0.69
CA GLY A 221 16.60 -10.48 2.11
C GLY A 221 15.21 -10.70 2.69
N PHE A 222 14.18 -10.93 1.87
CA PHE A 222 12.91 -11.47 2.32
C PHE A 222 12.99 -12.99 2.47
N ALA A 223 12.40 -13.55 3.52
CA ALA A 223 12.24 -15.00 3.70
C ALA A 223 10.90 -15.50 3.08
N ASP A 224 10.76 -16.80 2.83
CA ASP A 224 9.44 -17.39 2.54
C ASP A 224 8.64 -17.51 3.86
N GLY A 225 7.38 -17.07 3.86
CA GLY A 225 6.51 -17.04 5.03
C GLY A 225 6.59 -15.75 5.86
N ALA A 226 6.43 -15.89 7.18
CA ALA A 226 6.30 -14.80 8.13
C ALA A 226 7.64 -14.06 8.35
N GLN A 227 7.65 -12.73 8.18
CA GLN A 227 8.82 -11.90 8.48
C GLN A 227 8.82 -11.60 9.99
N ASN A 228 9.55 -12.40 10.77
CA ASN A 228 9.50 -12.36 12.24
C ASN A 228 10.52 -11.38 12.87
N ASP A 229 11.39 -10.76 12.08
CA ASP A 229 12.41 -9.80 12.51
C ASP A 229 11.94 -8.33 12.47
N ILE A 230 10.69 -8.07 12.08
CA ILE A 230 10.16 -6.72 11.77
C ILE A 230 9.87 -5.82 12.99
N PHE A 231 10.05 -6.31 14.22
CA PHE A 231 9.57 -5.65 15.44
C PHE A 231 10.59 -4.68 16.04
N ALA A 232 10.11 -3.63 16.73
CA ALA A 232 10.96 -2.69 17.43
C ALA A 232 11.56 -3.29 18.71
N GLY A 233 12.85 -3.02 18.95
CA GLY A 233 13.62 -3.58 20.06
C GLY A 233 14.66 -4.60 19.61
N ALA A 234 15.32 -5.26 20.56
CA ALA A 234 16.24 -6.34 20.25
C ALA A 234 15.46 -7.56 19.71
N PRO A 235 15.92 -8.25 18.63
CA PRO A 235 15.25 -9.44 18.14
C PRO A 235 15.15 -10.50 19.23
N SER A 236 13.93 -10.82 19.66
CA SER A 236 13.68 -11.90 20.60
C SER A 236 13.98 -13.22 19.92
N ALA A 237 15.20 -13.74 20.13
CA ALA A 237 15.57 -15.07 19.67
C ALA A 237 14.54 -16.09 20.18
N PRO A 238 14.11 -17.06 19.35
CA PRO A 238 13.19 -18.10 19.81
C PRO A 238 13.76 -18.77 21.06
N ALA A 239 12.91 -18.98 22.07
CA ALA A 239 13.32 -19.61 23.32
C ALA A 239 13.76 -21.06 23.06
N GLY A 240 15.06 -21.24 22.81
CA GLY A 240 15.67 -22.54 22.55
C GLY A 240 15.52 -23.41 23.78
N ASN A 241 14.66 -24.42 23.70
CA ASN A 241 14.30 -25.32 24.79
C ASN A 241 15.49 -26.19 25.21
N SER A 242 16.39 -25.59 25.98
CA SER A 242 17.65 -26.19 26.45
C SER A 242 17.35 -27.12 27.61
N GLY A 243 16.94 -28.35 27.28
CA GLY A 243 16.75 -29.43 28.24
C GLY A 243 18.01 -29.62 29.07
N SER A 244 17.89 -29.47 30.40
CA SER A 244 19.02 -29.55 31.32
C SER A 244 19.47 -31.01 31.50
N ASN A 245 20.32 -31.49 30.59
CA ASN A 245 21.05 -32.73 30.78
C ASN A 245 22.19 -32.50 31.79
N ASN A 246 21.85 -32.60 33.07
CA ASN A 246 22.81 -32.64 34.16
C ASN A 246 23.66 -33.92 34.06
N SER A 247 24.93 -33.78 33.67
CA SER A 247 25.93 -34.86 33.73
C SER A 247 27.28 -34.26 34.10
N GLY A 248 27.65 -34.40 35.36
CA GLY A 248 28.91 -33.89 35.89
C GLY A 248 30.07 -34.85 35.64
N SER A 249 31.27 -34.30 35.43
CA SER A 249 32.53 -35.00 35.64
C SER A 249 33.57 -34.03 36.18
N ASN A 250 34.41 -34.50 37.10
CA ASN A 250 35.35 -33.67 37.85
C ASN A 250 36.69 -33.51 37.12
N ASN A 251 37.37 -32.40 37.43
CA ASN A 251 38.82 -32.20 37.50
C ASN A 251 39.74 -32.96 36.52
N ASN A 252 40.60 -32.20 35.85
CA ASN A 252 42.02 -32.33 36.22
C ASN A 252 42.83 -31.04 36.07
N ASN A 253 43.96 -30.99 36.77
CA ASN A 253 44.78 -29.81 37.00
C ASN A 253 46.14 -29.89 36.28
N SER A 254 46.50 -28.87 35.51
CA SER A 254 47.88 -28.40 35.17
C SER A 254 47.80 -27.27 34.13
N GLY A 255 48.65 -26.24 34.11
CA GLY A 255 49.68 -25.87 35.08
C GLY A 255 50.46 -24.61 34.63
N SER A 256 50.73 -23.71 35.58
CA SER A 256 51.78 -22.65 35.58
C SER A 256 52.31 -22.06 34.26
N ASN A 257 52.19 -20.73 34.10
CA ASN A 257 53.38 -19.88 34.23
C ASN A 257 53.10 -18.40 34.60
N LYS A 258 54.16 -17.68 35.02
CA LYS A 258 54.19 -16.25 35.40
C LYS A 258 54.27 -15.35 34.13
N SER A 259 54.04 -14.03 34.13
CA SER A 259 54.32 -12.96 35.12
C SER A 259 53.28 -11.82 34.99
N ASN A 260 52.93 -11.00 36.01
CA ASN A 260 53.73 -9.95 36.68
C ASN A 260 54.34 -8.91 35.70
N SER A 261 54.16 -7.59 35.84
CA SER A 261 53.48 -6.81 36.91
C SER A 261 53.25 -5.33 36.51
N ASN A 262 52.28 -4.66 37.17
CA ASN A 262 52.29 -3.22 37.57
C ASN A 262 52.37 -2.09 36.51
N ASN A 263 51.95 -0.83 36.76
CA ASN A 263 51.05 -0.18 37.75
C ASN A 263 50.84 1.30 37.33
N GLY A 264 49.87 2.03 37.92
CA GLY A 264 49.67 3.49 37.77
C GLY A 264 48.45 3.83 36.91
N SER A 265 47.30 4.26 37.45
CA SER A 265 46.97 5.42 38.31
C SER A 265 46.86 6.75 37.54
N GLY A 266 45.70 7.40 37.64
CA GLY A 266 45.38 8.66 36.96
C GLY A 266 43.90 9.05 37.10
N SER A 267 43.48 9.41 38.31
CA SER A 267 42.11 9.88 38.59
C SER A 267 42.08 11.41 38.72
N ASN A 268 41.03 12.04 38.16
CA ASN A 268 40.33 13.24 38.64
C ASN A 268 39.01 13.34 37.83
N ASN A 269 37.80 13.47 38.39
CA ASN A 269 37.27 14.42 39.38
C ASN A 269 37.07 15.84 38.77
N ALA A 270 35.94 16.55 38.90
CA ALA A 270 34.52 16.26 39.11
C ALA A 270 33.73 17.59 39.01
N ASN A 271 32.47 17.58 38.53
CA ASN A 271 31.35 18.53 38.75
C ASN A 271 30.41 18.57 37.52
N SER A 272 29.15 19.04 37.56
CA SER A 272 28.02 18.94 38.50
C SER A 272 27.03 20.09 38.20
N GLY A 273 25.73 19.81 38.10
CA GLY A 273 24.66 20.82 38.02
C GLY A 273 24.29 21.30 36.60
N GLY A 274 23.10 21.85 36.38
CA GLY A 274 22.03 21.97 37.38
C GLY A 274 20.81 22.84 37.04
N ASN A 275 19.90 22.32 36.20
CA ASN A 275 18.46 22.69 36.15
C ASN A 275 18.07 24.10 35.61
N THR A 276 16.76 24.25 35.32
CA THR A 276 16.03 25.45 34.83
C THR A 276 16.34 25.88 33.37
N GLY A 277 15.41 26.48 32.62
CA GLY A 277 13.98 26.69 32.88
C GLY A 277 13.37 27.85 32.07
N ALA A 278 12.09 27.72 31.69
CA ALA A 278 11.23 28.71 31.03
C ALA A 278 11.52 29.10 29.56
N SER A 279 10.44 29.24 28.78
CA SER A 279 10.38 30.03 27.54
C SER A 279 10.29 31.53 27.86
N PRO A 280 10.50 32.42 26.89
CA PRO A 280 9.29 33.00 26.28
C PRO A 280 9.35 33.25 24.76
N ALA A 281 8.16 33.28 24.17
CA ALA A 281 7.81 34.01 22.95
C ALA A 281 6.77 35.10 23.36
N PRO A 282 6.26 36.01 22.49
CA PRO A 282 6.50 36.14 21.05
C PRO A 282 6.79 37.59 20.55
N ALA A 283 6.97 37.75 19.24
CA ALA A 283 6.66 38.98 18.51
C ALA A 283 6.25 38.64 17.06
N ASN A 284 5.24 39.32 16.51
CA ASN A 284 4.66 39.05 15.18
C ASN A 284 5.16 40.04 14.10
N LEU A 285 4.98 39.65 12.82
CA LEU A 285 4.42 40.39 11.67
C LEU A 285 5.13 39.93 10.36
N ALA A 286 4.45 39.24 9.42
CA ALA A 286 3.57 39.76 8.35
C ALA A 286 4.34 40.23 7.09
N ALA A 287 3.92 40.02 5.82
CA ALA A 287 2.77 39.31 5.23
C ALA A 287 3.03 38.95 3.73
N GLY A 288 2.09 38.23 3.08
CA GLY A 288 2.09 37.87 1.64
C GLY A 288 1.90 36.34 1.44
N ALA A 289 0.81 35.75 0.92
CA ALA A 289 -0.20 36.14 -0.09
C ALA A 289 0.39 36.27 -1.51
N SER A 290 -0.03 35.54 -2.56
CA SER A 290 -1.07 34.49 -2.78
C SER A 290 -0.60 33.54 -3.93
N SER A 291 -1.30 32.57 -4.57
CA SER A 291 -2.75 32.31 -4.79
C SER A 291 -3.07 30.84 -5.19
N SER A 292 -4.35 30.56 -5.44
CA SER A 292 -4.96 29.43 -6.19
C SER A 292 -4.37 29.21 -7.61
N ALA A 293 -4.40 28.02 -8.25
CA ALA A 293 -5.55 27.20 -8.73
C ALA A 293 -6.39 27.89 -9.85
N SER A 294 -7.05 27.24 -10.83
CA SER A 294 -7.24 25.81 -11.20
C SER A 294 -8.00 25.66 -12.55
N ALA A 295 -7.80 24.55 -13.29
CA ALA A 295 -8.67 24.03 -14.38
C ALA A 295 -8.92 24.97 -15.62
N SER A 296 -9.57 24.60 -16.73
CA SER A 296 -10.40 23.43 -17.11
C SER A 296 -10.44 23.15 -18.65
N ALA A 297 -11.08 22.04 -19.03
CA ALA A 297 -11.52 21.51 -20.34
C ALA A 297 -11.79 22.53 -21.51
N SER A 298 -11.78 22.15 -22.81
CA SER A 298 -12.65 21.10 -23.41
C SER A 298 -12.30 20.64 -24.85
N SER A 299 -13.03 19.60 -25.30
CA SER A 299 -13.44 19.26 -26.69
C SER A 299 -12.40 18.84 -27.76
N ALA A 300 -12.40 17.52 -27.98
CA ALA A 300 -12.11 16.73 -29.19
C ALA A 300 -11.85 17.39 -30.56
N SER A 301 -10.88 16.81 -31.27
CA SER A 301 -10.82 16.70 -32.74
C SER A 301 -10.13 15.39 -33.11
N ALA A 302 -10.43 14.81 -34.28
CA ALA A 302 -10.09 13.43 -34.60
C ALA A 302 -8.83 13.26 -35.48
N ALA A 303 -8.13 12.15 -35.24
CA ALA A 303 -7.26 11.41 -36.17
C ALA A 303 -6.14 12.15 -36.94
N SER A 304 -4.90 12.03 -36.42
CA SER A 304 -3.71 11.76 -37.24
C SER A 304 -2.54 11.28 -36.37
N VAL A 305 -2.49 9.98 -36.08
CA VAL A 305 -1.35 9.38 -35.34
C VAL A 305 -0.20 9.11 -36.31
N SER A 306 0.78 10.01 -36.34
CA SER A 306 2.06 9.76 -37.01
C SER A 306 2.82 8.63 -36.29
N THR A 307 3.25 7.61 -37.02
CA THR A 307 4.03 6.50 -36.46
C THR A 307 5.44 6.95 -36.09
N SER A 308 5.66 7.29 -34.82
CA SER A 308 7.00 7.47 -34.24
C SER A 308 7.63 6.12 -33.88
N ASN A 309 8.84 5.85 -34.38
CA ASN A 309 9.59 4.63 -34.08
C ASN A 309 10.10 4.64 -32.64
N ASP A 310 9.35 4.01 -31.73
CA ASP A 310 9.85 3.74 -30.39
C ASP A 310 10.78 2.51 -30.41
N ASN A 311 12.06 2.70 -30.12
CA ASN A 311 13.07 1.64 -30.00
C ASN A 311 12.95 0.93 -28.64
N GLY A 312 11.75 0.48 -28.32
CA GLY A 312 11.43 -0.26 -27.10
C GLY A 312 12.24 -1.55 -27.02
N ASN A 313 13.15 -1.61 -26.05
CA ASN A 313 14.01 -2.77 -25.81
C ASN A 313 13.12 -4.00 -25.48
N PRO A 314 13.13 -5.08 -26.28
CA PRO A 314 12.08 -6.10 -26.24
C PRO A 314 12.03 -6.83 -24.90
N ALA A 315 10.83 -6.93 -24.33
CA ALA A 315 10.60 -7.52 -23.02
C ALA A 315 11.12 -8.98 -22.94
N PRO A 316 11.78 -9.38 -21.83
CA PRO A 316 12.39 -10.70 -21.70
C PRO A 316 11.36 -11.84 -21.81
N SER A 317 11.56 -12.68 -22.83
CA SER A 317 10.76 -13.89 -23.08
C SER A 317 10.95 -14.94 -21.98
N CYS A 318 9.85 -15.55 -21.52
CA CYS A 318 9.85 -16.67 -20.56
C CYS A 318 10.53 -17.95 -21.08
N GLN A 319 10.95 -18.01 -22.35
CA GLN A 319 11.65 -19.18 -22.88
C GLN A 319 13.11 -19.21 -22.41
N LYS A 320 13.42 -20.11 -21.46
CA LYS A 320 14.80 -20.43 -21.08
C LYS A 320 15.63 -20.78 -22.33
N ARG A 321 16.62 -19.95 -22.67
CA ARG A 321 17.58 -20.22 -23.75
C ARG A 321 18.36 -21.50 -23.45
N SER A 322 17.94 -22.63 -24.00
CA SER A 322 18.73 -23.85 -23.98
C SER A 322 20.02 -23.63 -24.79
N SER A 323 21.15 -23.45 -24.09
CA SER A 323 22.45 -23.18 -24.70
C SER A 323 23.03 -24.43 -25.36
N ARG A 324 22.42 -24.89 -26.45
CA ARG A 324 22.97 -25.94 -27.33
C ARG A 324 24.29 -25.46 -27.92
N ARG A 325 25.39 -25.85 -27.28
CA ARG A 325 26.78 -25.58 -27.67
C ARG A 325 27.05 -26.21 -29.04
N ARG A 326 26.76 -25.48 -30.13
CA ARG A 326 27.00 -25.94 -31.50
C ARG A 326 28.49 -26.22 -31.69
N ARG A 327 28.87 -27.51 -31.74
CA ARG A 327 30.19 -27.90 -32.30
C ARG A 327 30.21 -27.47 -33.76
N ARG A 328 31.26 -26.76 -34.17
CA ARG A 328 31.42 -26.22 -35.53
C ARG A 328 31.94 -27.35 -36.43
N ALA A 329 31.04 -28.07 -37.08
CA ALA A 329 31.41 -28.98 -38.17
C ALA A 329 31.72 -28.15 -39.43
N LEU A 330 32.74 -28.59 -40.19
CA LEU A 330 33.08 -28.01 -41.50
C LEU A 330 32.17 -28.63 -42.57
N LEU A 331 31.77 -27.83 -43.55
CA LEU A 331 30.98 -28.25 -44.71
C LEU A 331 31.84 -28.20 -45.98
N PRO A 332 31.83 -29.25 -46.82
CA PRO A 332 32.14 -29.16 -48.24
C PRO A 332 30.99 -28.51 -49.04
N SER A 333 31.26 -28.18 -50.32
CA SER A 333 30.30 -27.58 -51.27
C SER A 333 29.21 -28.54 -51.77
N PRO A 334 28.13 -28.01 -52.39
CA PRO A 334 27.02 -28.81 -52.91
C PRO A 334 27.28 -29.34 -54.34
N GLU A 335 26.58 -30.43 -54.69
CA GLU A 335 26.23 -30.83 -56.06
C GLU A 335 24.73 -31.11 -56.17
N GLU A 336 24.21 -31.17 -57.39
CA GLU A 336 22.77 -31.16 -57.68
C GLU A 336 22.13 -32.58 -57.68
N GLY A 337 20.83 -32.65 -57.35
CA GLY A 337 20.04 -33.87 -57.40
C GLY A 337 18.54 -33.57 -57.54
N VAL A 338 17.85 -34.22 -58.48
CA VAL A 338 16.59 -33.72 -59.07
C VAL A 338 15.41 -34.69 -58.89
N LEU A 339 14.26 -34.14 -58.46
CA LEU A 339 12.91 -34.76 -58.40
C LEU A 339 12.78 -35.98 -57.45
N VAL A 340 11.64 -36.25 -56.81
CA VAL A 340 10.30 -36.51 -57.37
C VAL A 340 9.17 -35.91 -56.50
N LYS A 341 8.09 -35.42 -57.14
CA LYS A 341 6.82 -35.08 -56.47
C LYS A 341 5.93 -36.32 -56.31
N LYS A 342 5.15 -36.39 -55.22
CA LYS A 342 3.99 -37.29 -55.11
C LYS A 342 2.78 -36.54 -54.54
N SER A 343 1.65 -36.59 -55.22
CA SER A 343 0.39 -35.92 -54.83
C SER A 343 -0.43 -36.77 -53.84
N PRO A 344 -1.33 -36.15 -53.06
CA PRO A 344 -2.22 -36.85 -52.12
C PRO A 344 -3.56 -37.27 -52.78
N GLU A 345 -4.20 -38.28 -52.20
CA GLU A 345 -5.59 -38.70 -52.44
C GLU A 345 -6.21 -39.26 -51.13
N PRO A 346 -7.55 -39.42 -51.00
CA PRO A 346 -8.25 -38.66 -49.96
C PRO A 346 -8.97 -39.47 -48.85
N GLU A 347 -9.61 -38.74 -47.93
CA GLU A 347 -10.49 -39.26 -46.87
C GLU A 347 -11.80 -39.89 -47.38
N PRO A 348 -12.37 -40.85 -46.63
CA PRO A 348 -13.81 -41.16 -46.63
C PRO A 348 -14.52 -40.66 -45.35
N GLN A 349 -15.56 -39.83 -45.49
CA GLN A 349 -16.42 -39.40 -44.37
C GLN A 349 -17.53 -40.42 -44.05
N VAL A 350 -17.92 -40.54 -42.76
CA VAL A 350 -19.19 -41.19 -42.36
C VAL A 350 -19.98 -40.37 -41.32
N LYS A 351 -20.88 -39.54 -41.84
CA LYS A 351 -22.29 -39.29 -41.43
C LYS A 351 -22.68 -39.25 -39.93
N VAL A 352 -23.31 -38.12 -39.58
CA VAL A 352 -24.21 -37.98 -38.42
C VAL A 352 -25.52 -38.76 -38.64
N ALA A 353 -26.09 -39.30 -37.56
CA ALA A 353 -27.50 -39.69 -37.49
C ALA A 353 -28.08 -39.35 -36.10
N ALA A 354 -29.33 -38.88 -36.06
CA ALA A 354 -30.05 -38.61 -34.81
C ALA A 354 -31.53 -38.93 -34.99
N THR A 355 -32.18 -39.55 -34.01
CA THR A 355 -33.66 -39.51 -33.90
C THR A 355 -34.18 -39.97 -32.53
N THR A 356 -35.28 -39.31 -32.12
CA THR A 356 -36.39 -39.83 -31.30
C THR A 356 -36.17 -40.06 -29.80
N ALA A 357 -37.12 -39.51 -29.03
CA ALA A 357 -37.24 -39.66 -27.58
C ALA A 357 -38.40 -40.57 -27.17
N HIS A 358 -38.42 -41.03 -25.92
CA HIS A 358 -39.61 -41.57 -25.26
C HIS A 358 -39.84 -40.92 -23.88
N ARG A 359 -41.03 -41.15 -23.31
CA ARG A 359 -41.71 -40.22 -22.40
C ARG A 359 -42.20 -40.95 -21.13
N ARG A 360 -42.34 -40.19 -20.03
CA ARG A 360 -42.96 -40.59 -18.73
C ARG A 360 -42.09 -41.56 -17.89
N LEU A 361 -42.27 -41.69 -16.57
CA LEU A 361 -43.40 -41.33 -15.70
C LEU A 361 -42.98 -40.67 -14.36
N HIS A 362 -43.97 -40.26 -13.55
CA HIS A 362 -43.79 -39.55 -12.27
C HIS A 362 -43.32 -40.45 -11.11
N ALA A 363 -42.63 -39.83 -10.13
CA ALA A 363 -42.83 -40.10 -8.71
C ALA A 363 -42.69 -38.80 -7.89
N LYS A 364 -43.57 -38.59 -6.90
CA LYS A 364 -43.44 -37.52 -5.88
C LYS A 364 -42.95 -38.13 -4.57
N ARG A 365 -42.15 -37.39 -3.80
CA ARG A 365 -42.36 -37.19 -2.34
C ARG A 365 -41.51 -36.01 -1.82
N GLN A 366 -42.07 -35.30 -0.85
CA GLN A 366 -41.44 -34.24 -0.05
C GLN A 366 -41.34 -34.72 1.41
N TRP A 367 -40.93 -33.82 2.31
CA TRP A 367 -40.92 -33.92 3.78
C TRP A 367 -39.78 -34.79 4.35
N PHE A 368 -39.20 -34.50 5.52
CA PHE A 368 -39.57 -33.52 6.56
C PHE A 368 -38.36 -32.64 6.98
N SER A 369 -38.64 -31.52 7.66
CA SER A 369 -37.66 -30.74 8.42
C SER A 369 -37.48 -31.28 9.84
N LEU A 370 -36.34 -30.96 10.46
CA LEU A 370 -36.25 -30.41 11.82
C LEU A 370 -35.23 -29.27 11.80
#